data_AF-A0A2M9P3M0-F1
#
_entry.id   AF-A0A2M9P3M0-F1
#
_cell.length_a   1.000
_cell.length_b   1.000
_cell.length_c   1.000
_cell.angle_alpha   90.00
_cell.angle_beta   90.00
_cell.angle_gamma   90.00
#
_symmetry.space_group_name_H-M   'P 1'
#
loop_
_entity.id
_entity.type
_entity.pdbx_description
1 polymer ?
#
loop_
_entity_poly.entity_id
_entity_poly.type
_entity_poly.pdbx_seq_one_letter_code
_entity_poly.pdbx_strand_id
1 'polypeptide(L)'
;MLKTAGVGGIGVVIGASGIGGLLTLSDSRAKGQTKDIVPFYGAHQAGITTETQDNLYFASLEVTTDKRSDLIQLFKDWTEAAAQMTAGNLVGEASLNANMPPKDTGEAKELSPSNLTITFGVGPTLFSKDGKDRFGLNSKKPAELKDLPKFPLDALEDSWSGGDICIQACADDLQVAFHAVRNLVRIGRGKTIIHWA
;
A
#
# COMPACT_ATOMS: atom_id res chain seq x y z
N MET A 1 -35.97 -32.39 -2.32
CA MET A 1 -36.91 -31.76 -1.35
C MET A 1 -36.11 -31.27 -0.16
N LEU A 2 -35.74 -29.99 -0.13
CA LEU A 2 -34.99 -29.36 0.96
C LEU A 2 -35.94 -28.40 1.68
N LYS A 3 -36.18 -28.64 2.97
CA LYS A 3 -37.12 -27.88 3.82
C LYS A 3 -36.36 -26.87 4.68
N THR A 4 -36.99 -25.69 4.85
CA THR A 4 -36.86 -24.68 5.95
C THR A 4 -35.50 -23.98 6.12
N ALA A 5 -35.33 -22.67 5.88
CA ALA A 5 -35.99 -21.46 6.42
C ALA A 5 -35.70 -21.20 7.91
N GLY A 6 -34.91 -20.16 8.20
CA GLY A 6 -34.70 -19.58 9.52
C GLY A 6 -34.49 -18.06 9.39
N VAL A 7 -35.54 -17.30 9.70
CA VAL A 7 -35.59 -15.83 9.77
C VAL A 7 -35.61 -15.44 11.25
N GLY A 8 -34.81 -14.44 11.64
CA GLY A 8 -34.89 -13.80 12.95
C GLY A 8 -33.86 -12.66 13.06
N GLY A 9 -34.20 -11.39 13.24
CA GLY A 9 -35.50 -10.77 13.45
C GLY A 9 -35.53 -9.32 12.96
N ILE A 10 -36.70 -8.89 12.53
CA ILE A 10 -37.00 -7.48 12.22
C ILE A 10 -37.74 -6.94 13.45
N GLY A 11 -37.12 -5.98 14.14
CA GLY A 11 -37.77 -5.20 15.18
C GLY A 11 -38.90 -4.38 14.57
N VAL A 12 -40.13 -4.61 15.03
CA VAL A 12 -41.32 -3.87 14.64
C VAL A 12 -41.38 -2.59 15.48
N VAL A 13 -41.25 -1.42 14.84
CA VAL A 13 -41.61 -0.12 15.45
C VAL A 13 -42.90 0.36 14.82
N ILE A 14 -43.98 0.32 15.60
CA ILE A 14 -45.31 0.81 15.25
C ILE A 14 -45.41 2.29 15.64
N GLY A 15 -45.64 3.15 14.65
CA GLY A 15 -46.51 4.33 14.77
C GLY A 15 -45.88 5.67 15.17
N ALA A 16 -45.72 6.56 14.19
CA ALA A 16 -46.14 7.97 14.28
C ALA A 16 -46.21 8.60 12.87
N SER A 17 -47.32 9.24 12.60
CA SER A 17 -47.76 9.82 11.32
C SER A 17 -46.82 10.89 10.79
N GLY A 18 -46.21 10.66 9.63
CA GLY A 18 -45.42 11.66 8.91
C GLY A 18 -44.55 11.00 7.83
N ILE A 19 -44.57 11.54 6.61
CA ILE A 19 -43.90 11.01 5.41
C ILE A 19 -42.35 10.94 5.52
N GLY A 20 -41.76 11.20 6.70
CA GLY A 20 -40.31 11.28 6.92
C GLY A 20 -39.64 10.13 7.69
N GLY A 21 -40.39 9.12 8.18
CA GLY A 21 -39.86 8.15 9.17
C GLY A 21 -39.05 6.95 8.66
N LEU A 22 -39.01 6.68 7.35
CA LEU A 22 -38.37 5.47 6.78
C LEU A 22 -36.97 5.73 6.17
N LEU A 23 -36.47 6.97 6.19
CA LEU A 23 -35.20 7.32 5.54
C LEU A 23 -33.97 7.31 6.47
N THR A 24 -34.13 7.05 7.76
CA THR A 24 -33.06 7.29 8.75
C THR A 24 -32.23 6.06 9.16
N LEU A 25 -32.50 4.87 8.61
CA LEU A 25 -31.72 3.65 8.94
C LEU A 25 -30.69 3.24 7.88
N SER A 26 -30.64 3.94 6.74
CA SER A 26 -29.68 3.66 5.66
C SER A 26 -28.52 4.66 5.57
N ASP A 27 -28.54 5.73 6.37
CA ASP A 27 -27.59 6.84 6.27
C ASP A 27 -26.41 6.74 7.27
N SER A 28 -26.38 5.69 8.11
CA SER A 28 -25.30 5.46 9.07
C SER A 28 -24.10 4.68 8.52
N ARG A 29 -24.12 4.30 7.24
CA ARG A 29 -22.98 3.64 6.56
C ARG A 29 -22.17 4.58 5.67
N ALA A 30 -22.58 5.84 5.54
CA ALA A 30 -22.09 6.78 4.51
C ALA A 30 -21.51 8.10 5.06
N LYS A 31 -21.01 8.10 6.30
CA LYS A 31 -20.13 9.18 6.80
C LYS A 31 -18.92 8.56 7.47
N GLY A 32 -17.93 8.21 6.66
CA GLY A 32 -16.59 7.90 7.13
C GLY A 32 -16.11 9.04 8.00
N GLN A 33 -16.11 8.83 9.31
CA GLN A 33 -15.32 9.67 10.20
C GLN A 33 -13.87 9.47 9.76
N THR A 34 -13.11 10.56 9.66
CA THR A 34 -11.66 10.64 9.41
C THR A 34 -10.84 9.96 10.50
N LYS A 35 -11.28 8.80 11.00
CA LYS A 35 -10.77 8.10 12.17
C LYS A 35 -9.73 7.04 11.82
N ASP A 36 -9.54 6.75 10.55
CA ASP A 36 -8.65 5.71 10.07
C ASP A 36 -7.60 6.24 9.06
N ILE A 37 -7.23 7.52 9.17
CA ILE A 37 -6.14 8.11 8.38
C ILE A 37 -4.92 8.26 9.28
N VAL A 38 -3.81 7.63 8.90
CA VAL A 38 -2.50 7.86 9.50
C VAL A 38 -1.76 8.94 8.69
N PRO A 39 -1.18 9.98 9.33
CA PRO A 39 -0.42 11.00 8.62
C PRO A 39 0.74 10.41 7.82
N PHE A 40 0.76 10.64 6.50
CA PHE A 40 1.86 10.21 5.63
C PHE A 40 3.12 11.07 5.79
N TYR A 41 2.94 12.39 5.89
CA TYR A 41 4.05 13.33 6.03
C TYR A 41 4.46 13.50 7.49
N GLY A 42 5.77 13.52 7.73
CA GLY A 42 6.36 13.73 9.05
C GLY A 42 7.90 13.70 8.96
N ALA A 43 8.56 13.88 10.11
CA ALA A 43 10.02 13.73 10.19
C ALA A 43 10.47 12.27 9.99
N HIS A 44 9.60 11.31 10.30
CA HIS A 44 9.79 9.87 10.12
C HIS A 44 8.61 9.31 9.33
N GLN A 45 8.86 8.25 8.55
CA GLN A 45 7.80 7.52 7.87
C GLN A 45 6.88 6.85 8.91
N ALA A 46 5.57 6.83 8.63
CA ALA A 46 4.62 6.01 9.37
C ALA A 46 4.89 4.51 9.16
N GLY A 47 4.23 3.64 9.94
CA GLY A 47 4.40 2.18 9.88
C GLY A 47 5.62 1.63 10.63
N ILE A 48 6.28 2.48 11.44
CA ILE A 48 7.42 2.11 12.29
C ILE A 48 7.04 2.17 13.77
N THR A 49 6.71 3.37 14.26
CA THR A 49 6.22 3.58 15.64
C THR A 49 4.70 3.76 15.68
N THR A 50 4.04 3.72 14.52
CA THR A 50 2.59 3.66 14.40
C THR A 50 2.09 2.37 15.08
N GLU A 51 0.91 2.42 15.69
CA GLU A 51 0.26 1.21 16.19
C GLU A 51 0.08 0.19 15.06
N THR A 52 0.33 -1.09 15.35
CA THR A 52 0.31 -2.16 14.36
C THR A 52 -1.11 -2.42 13.88
N GLN A 53 -1.30 -2.39 12.56
CA GLN A 53 -2.57 -2.72 11.91
C GLN A 53 -2.73 -4.23 11.72
N ASP A 54 -3.95 -4.66 11.38
CA ASP A 54 -4.31 -6.09 11.33
C ASP A 54 -3.66 -6.87 10.17
N ASN A 55 -3.29 -6.20 9.07
CA ASN A 55 -2.76 -6.84 7.87
C ASN A 55 -1.49 -6.18 7.34
N LEU A 56 -0.66 -6.98 6.66
CA LEU A 56 0.56 -6.56 5.97
C LEU A 56 0.59 -7.15 4.56
N TYR A 57 0.90 -6.31 3.57
CA TYR A 57 1.44 -6.74 2.29
C TYR A 57 2.86 -6.18 2.15
N PHE A 58 3.85 -7.07 2.05
CA PHE A 58 5.25 -6.69 1.91
C PHE A 58 5.72 -7.01 0.49
N ALA A 59 6.56 -6.18 -0.10
CA ALA A 59 7.20 -6.49 -1.37
C ALA A 59 8.66 -6.05 -1.37
N SER A 60 9.53 -6.94 -1.83
CA SER A 60 10.90 -6.61 -2.19
C SER A 60 11.01 -6.48 -3.69
N LEU A 61 11.70 -5.44 -4.15
CA LEU A 61 11.80 -5.05 -5.55
C LEU A 61 13.26 -4.96 -5.99
N GLU A 62 13.51 -5.32 -7.24
CA GLU A 62 14.77 -5.02 -7.94
C GLU A 62 14.58 -3.83 -8.87
N VAL A 63 15.56 -2.91 -8.89
CA VAL A 63 15.61 -1.79 -9.84
C VAL A 63 16.29 -2.24 -11.11
N THR A 64 15.58 -2.14 -12.24
CA THR A 64 16.03 -2.59 -13.56
C THR A 64 16.60 -1.49 -14.44
N THR A 65 16.37 -0.22 -14.11
CA THR A 65 16.98 0.93 -14.80
C THR A 65 18.38 1.21 -14.24
N ASP A 66 19.27 1.69 -15.11
CA ASP A 66 20.61 2.18 -14.73
C ASP A 66 20.69 3.72 -14.68
N LYS A 67 19.56 4.40 -14.86
CA LYS A 67 19.50 5.88 -14.87
C LYS A 67 19.05 6.42 -13.52
N ARG A 68 19.91 7.21 -12.88
CA ARG A 68 19.58 7.93 -11.63
C ARG A 68 18.33 8.81 -11.78
N SER A 69 18.12 9.43 -12.95
CA SER A 69 16.93 10.24 -13.23
C SER A 69 15.63 9.45 -13.11
N ASP A 70 15.65 8.20 -13.57
CA ASP A 70 14.46 7.33 -13.55
C ASP A 70 14.13 6.92 -12.12
N LEU A 71 15.15 6.64 -11.30
CA LEU A 71 15.00 6.35 -9.87
C LEU A 71 14.45 7.56 -9.10
N ILE A 72 14.96 8.77 -9.37
CA ILE A 72 14.43 10.00 -8.76
C ILE A 72 12.96 10.21 -9.14
N GLN A 73 12.62 10.04 -10.41
CA GLN A 73 11.24 10.20 -10.87
C GLN A 73 10.33 9.13 -10.25
N LEU A 74 10.79 7.87 -10.17
CA LEU A 74 10.06 6.79 -9.52
C LEU A 74 9.70 7.14 -8.07
N PHE A 75 10.66 7.61 -7.27
CA PHE A 75 10.38 7.98 -5.89
C PHE A 75 9.41 9.17 -5.79
N LYS A 76 9.47 10.15 -6.70
CA LYS A 76 8.48 11.23 -6.74
C LYS A 76 7.07 10.71 -7.05
N ASP A 77 6.94 9.88 -8.08
CA ASP A 77 5.66 9.30 -8.50
C ASP A 77 5.06 8.43 -7.38
N TRP A 78 5.89 7.62 -6.72
CA TRP A 78 5.48 6.82 -5.56
C TRP A 78 5.10 7.67 -4.34
N THR A 79 5.79 8.78 -4.10
CA THR A 79 5.46 9.69 -2.98
C THR A 79 4.07 10.30 -3.18
N GLU A 80 3.76 10.75 -4.39
CA GLU A 80 2.44 11.31 -4.72
C GLU A 80 1.34 10.24 -4.58
N ALA A 81 1.56 9.06 -5.15
CA ALA A 81 0.59 7.96 -5.07
C ALA A 81 0.37 7.48 -3.63
N ALA A 82 1.44 7.32 -2.84
CA ALA A 82 1.34 6.91 -1.45
C ALA A 82 0.58 7.94 -0.60
N ALA A 83 0.86 9.23 -0.78
CA ALA A 83 0.12 10.30 -0.10
C ALA A 83 -1.38 10.30 -0.44
N GLN A 84 -1.75 10.02 -1.70
CA GLN A 84 -3.14 9.87 -2.11
C GLN A 84 -3.81 8.67 -1.44
N MET A 85 -3.20 7.48 -1.54
CA MET A 85 -3.78 6.22 -1.04
C MET A 85 -3.93 6.22 0.49
N THR A 86 -2.92 6.69 1.23
CA THR A 86 -2.98 6.81 2.71
C THR A 86 -4.05 7.79 3.18
N ALA A 87 -4.45 8.76 2.35
CA ALA A 87 -5.58 9.65 2.59
C ALA A 87 -6.93 9.09 2.09
N GLY A 88 -6.98 7.84 1.63
CA GLY A 88 -8.17 7.17 1.09
C GLY A 88 -8.55 7.57 -0.33
N ASN A 89 -7.65 8.22 -1.07
CA ASN A 89 -7.90 8.62 -2.46
C ASN A 89 -7.32 7.59 -3.44
N LEU A 90 -7.95 7.48 -4.61
CA LEU A 90 -7.40 6.72 -5.73
C LEU A 90 -6.15 7.42 -6.30
N VAL A 91 -5.28 6.63 -6.92
CA VAL A 91 -4.05 7.10 -7.55
C VAL A 91 -4.35 7.89 -8.82
N GLY A 92 -4.02 9.18 -8.79
CA GLY A 92 -4.15 10.12 -9.89
C GLY A 92 -5.60 10.41 -10.31
N GLU A 93 -5.75 11.35 -11.23
CA GLU A 93 -7.07 11.71 -11.76
C GLU A 93 -7.65 10.64 -12.70
N ALA A 94 -8.97 10.47 -12.66
CA ALA A 94 -9.68 9.61 -13.59
C ALA A 94 -9.44 10.06 -15.04
N SER A 95 -9.14 9.11 -15.92
CA SER A 95 -8.98 9.38 -17.35
C SER A 95 -10.33 9.80 -17.94
N LEU A 96 -10.37 10.95 -18.62
CA LEU A 96 -11.52 11.37 -19.44
C LEU A 96 -11.64 10.55 -20.73
N ASN A 97 -10.57 9.82 -21.10
CA ASN A 97 -10.55 8.95 -22.27
C ASN A 97 -10.74 7.49 -21.84
N ALA A 98 -11.90 6.92 -22.21
CA ALA A 98 -12.27 5.53 -21.90
C ALA A 98 -11.34 4.47 -22.56
N ASN A 99 -10.57 4.86 -23.57
CA ASN A 99 -9.64 3.95 -24.26
C ASN A 99 -8.23 3.92 -23.63
N MET A 100 -7.98 4.74 -22.60
CA MET A 100 -6.71 4.70 -21.86
C MET A 100 -6.83 3.81 -20.62
N PRO A 101 -5.78 3.05 -20.28
CA PRO A 101 -5.74 2.35 -19.00
C PRO A 101 -5.96 3.33 -17.83
N PRO A 102 -6.71 2.94 -16.79
CA PRO A 102 -6.91 3.78 -15.62
C PRO A 102 -5.59 3.98 -14.87
N LYS A 103 -5.49 5.11 -14.15
CA LYS A 103 -4.33 5.41 -13.29
C LYS A 103 -4.36 4.67 -11.96
N ASP A 104 -5.52 4.18 -11.54
CA ASP A 104 -5.68 3.32 -10.37
C ASP A 104 -6.27 1.98 -10.81
N THR A 105 -5.92 0.90 -10.11
CA THR A 105 -6.41 -0.45 -10.40
C THR A 105 -7.86 -0.69 -9.91
N GLY A 106 -8.37 0.15 -9.02
CA GLY A 106 -9.78 0.31 -8.66
C GLY A 106 -10.29 -0.62 -7.56
N GLU A 107 -9.50 -1.59 -7.09
CA GLU A 107 -9.93 -2.59 -6.10
C GLU A 107 -10.20 -2.01 -4.71
N ALA A 108 -9.63 -0.86 -4.35
CA ALA A 108 -9.91 -0.18 -3.08
C ALA A 108 -10.95 0.94 -3.22
N LYS A 109 -11.61 1.07 -4.39
CA LYS A 109 -12.65 2.08 -4.58
C LYS A 109 -13.77 1.85 -3.57
N GLU A 110 -14.21 2.93 -2.91
CA GLU A 110 -15.26 2.95 -1.87
C GLU A 110 -14.88 2.25 -0.55
N LEU A 111 -13.65 1.75 -0.42
CA LEU A 111 -13.11 1.35 0.88
C LEU A 111 -12.62 2.56 1.66
N SER A 112 -12.56 2.44 2.98
CA SER A 112 -11.97 3.45 3.83
C SER A 112 -10.43 3.41 3.75
N PRO A 113 -9.71 4.48 4.14
CA PRO A 113 -8.25 4.48 4.19
C PRO A 113 -7.66 3.37 5.07
N SER A 114 -8.42 2.86 6.05
CA SER A 114 -8.12 1.63 6.79
C SER A 114 -6.77 1.66 7.52
N ASN A 115 -6.45 2.81 8.13
CA ASN A 115 -5.18 3.07 8.82
C ASN A 115 -3.96 2.77 7.94
N LEU A 116 -4.09 2.89 6.61
CA LEU A 116 -3.03 2.54 5.67
C LEU A 116 -1.76 3.33 5.96
N THR A 117 -0.66 2.62 6.17
CA THR A 117 0.70 3.15 6.15
C THR A 117 1.51 2.48 5.06
N ILE A 118 2.32 3.26 4.35
CA ILE A 118 3.25 2.76 3.34
C ILE A 118 4.65 3.22 3.74
N THR A 119 5.52 2.26 4.00
CA THR A 119 6.91 2.51 4.42
C THR A 119 7.87 1.97 3.38
N PHE A 120 8.82 2.81 2.96
CA PHE A 120 9.87 2.44 2.01
C PHE A 120 11.20 2.20 2.72
N GLY A 121 11.88 1.12 2.35
CA GLY A 121 13.27 0.84 2.73
C GLY A 121 14.13 0.58 1.51
N VAL A 122 15.45 0.75 1.65
CA VAL A 122 16.41 0.51 0.56
C VAL A 122 17.48 -0.47 1.00
N GLY A 123 17.76 -1.44 0.14
CA GLY A 123 18.76 -2.48 0.38
C GLY A 123 20.18 -2.07 -0.02
N PRO A 124 21.21 -2.85 0.36
CA PRO A 124 22.60 -2.58 0.01
C PRO A 124 22.83 -2.47 -1.51
N THR A 125 22.09 -3.23 -2.30
CA THR A 125 22.24 -3.35 -3.77
C THR A 125 21.74 -2.13 -4.55
N LEU A 126 20.97 -1.25 -3.91
CA LEU A 126 20.63 0.06 -4.49
C LEU A 126 21.86 0.98 -4.52
N PHE A 127 22.78 0.85 -3.56
CA PHE A 127 24.00 1.67 -3.46
C PHE A 127 25.14 1.12 -4.33
N SER A 128 25.24 -0.20 -4.46
CA SER A 128 26.20 -0.87 -5.31
C SER A 128 25.73 -2.29 -5.61
N LYS A 129 25.66 -2.65 -6.90
CA LYS A 129 25.33 -4.01 -7.36
C LYS A 129 26.48 -4.52 -8.21
N ASP A 130 27.01 -5.70 -7.88
CA ASP A 130 28.17 -6.31 -8.56
C ASP A 130 29.39 -5.37 -8.67
N GLY A 131 29.62 -4.57 -7.62
CA GLY A 131 30.72 -3.59 -7.56
C GLY A 131 30.49 -2.32 -8.36
N LYS A 132 29.29 -2.12 -8.94
CA LYS A 132 28.95 -0.94 -9.74
C LYS A 132 28.03 0.01 -8.97
N ASP A 133 28.44 1.26 -8.86
CA ASP A 133 27.60 2.36 -8.37
C ASP A 133 26.73 2.90 -9.51
N ARG A 134 25.60 2.22 -9.78
CA ARG A 134 24.68 2.54 -10.88
C ARG A 134 24.10 3.96 -10.82
N PHE A 135 24.00 4.52 -9.60
CA PHE A 135 23.27 5.77 -9.36
C PHE A 135 24.13 6.88 -8.72
N GLY A 136 25.41 6.65 -8.49
CA GLY A 136 26.29 7.59 -7.79
C GLY A 136 25.94 7.76 -6.32
N LEU A 137 25.44 6.69 -5.66
CA LEU A 137 24.93 6.70 -4.29
C LEU A 137 25.89 6.07 -3.28
N ASN A 138 26.98 5.42 -3.70
CA ASN A 138 27.81 4.63 -2.80
C ASN A 138 28.35 5.44 -1.61
N SER A 139 28.68 6.72 -1.82
CA SER A 139 29.12 7.66 -0.77
C SER A 139 28.03 8.04 0.26
N LYS A 140 26.78 7.68 0.00
CA LYS A 140 25.62 7.94 0.87
C LYS A 140 25.10 6.68 1.56
N LYS A 141 25.74 5.53 1.35
CA LYS A 141 25.37 4.27 2.01
C LYS A 141 25.56 4.41 3.53
N PRO A 142 24.52 4.15 4.35
CA PRO A 142 24.68 4.11 5.80
C PRO A 142 25.75 3.10 6.21
N ALA A 143 26.58 3.43 7.20
CA ALA A 143 27.68 2.58 7.62
C ALA A 143 27.17 1.25 8.20
N GLU A 144 25.99 1.25 8.80
CA GLU A 144 25.32 0.13 9.44
C GLU A 144 24.63 -0.80 8.43
N LEU A 145 24.40 -0.35 7.18
CA LEU A 145 23.75 -1.14 6.13
C LEU A 145 24.75 -2.14 5.51
N LYS A 146 25.09 -3.18 6.27
CA LYS A 146 26.01 -4.25 5.88
C LYS A 146 25.26 -5.57 5.75
N ASP A 147 25.85 -6.50 5.00
CA ASP A 147 25.32 -7.86 4.94
C ASP A 147 25.37 -8.51 6.32
N LEU A 148 24.31 -9.23 6.65
CA LEU A 148 24.26 -9.99 7.89
C LEU A 148 25.25 -11.15 7.84
N PRO A 149 25.91 -11.49 8.96
CA PRO A 149 26.68 -12.73 9.03
C PRO A 149 25.73 -13.92 8.90
N LYS A 150 26.26 -15.08 8.52
CA LYS A 150 25.51 -16.34 8.60
C LYS A 150 25.22 -16.67 10.07
N PHE A 151 23.99 -17.06 10.37
CA PHE A 151 23.60 -17.57 11.67
C PHE A 151 23.45 -19.10 11.64
N PRO A 152 23.69 -19.78 12.78
CA PRO A 152 23.37 -21.20 12.89
C PRO A 152 21.91 -21.46 12.56
N LEU A 153 21.64 -22.53 11.79
CA LEU A 153 20.31 -22.94 11.32
C LEU A 153 19.69 -22.06 10.22
N ASP A 154 20.42 -21.10 9.64
CA ASP A 154 19.97 -20.41 8.43
C ASP A 154 19.69 -21.42 7.30
N ALA A 155 18.45 -21.41 6.84
CA ALA A 155 17.99 -22.11 5.64
C ALA A 155 17.43 -21.09 4.64
N LEU A 156 18.20 -20.02 4.42
CA LEU A 156 17.80 -18.93 3.54
C LEU A 156 17.78 -19.39 2.09
N GLU A 157 16.72 -19.03 1.39
CA GLU A 157 16.57 -19.22 -0.04
C GLU A 157 16.83 -17.89 -0.74
N ASP A 158 17.71 -17.88 -1.73
CA ASP A 158 18.10 -16.67 -2.46
C ASP A 158 16.91 -15.98 -3.12
N SER A 159 15.89 -16.76 -3.55
CA SER A 159 14.66 -16.22 -4.16
C SER A 159 13.78 -15.42 -3.20
N TRP A 160 13.97 -15.58 -1.89
CA TRP A 160 13.21 -14.89 -0.84
C TRP A 160 14.08 -13.91 -0.04
N SER A 161 15.27 -13.58 -0.56
CA SER A 161 16.29 -12.82 0.16
C SER A 161 16.75 -11.59 -0.62
N GLY A 162 17.01 -10.50 0.08
CA GLY A 162 17.55 -9.27 -0.53
C GLY A 162 16.52 -8.48 -1.34
N GLY A 163 17.03 -7.68 -2.28
CA GLY A 163 16.28 -6.69 -3.07
C GLY A 163 16.83 -5.26 -2.91
N ASP A 164 16.57 -4.43 -3.91
CA ASP A 164 17.04 -3.03 -3.95
C ASP A 164 16.16 -2.11 -3.10
N ILE A 165 14.84 -2.33 -3.10
CA ILE A 165 13.86 -1.51 -2.41
C ILE A 165 12.82 -2.43 -1.79
N CYS A 166 12.41 -2.18 -0.55
CA CYS A 166 11.24 -2.82 0.04
C CYS A 166 10.10 -1.82 0.25
N ILE A 167 8.87 -2.34 0.15
CA ILE A 167 7.63 -1.64 0.43
C ILE A 167 6.89 -2.44 1.49
N GLN A 168 6.62 -1.82 2.62
CA GLN A 168 5.76 -2.35 3.68
C GLN A 168 4.43 -1.59 3.64
N ALA A 169 3.34 -2.26 3.29
CA ALA A 169 2.00 -1.70 3.34
C ALA A 169 1.18 -2.38 4.45
N CYS A 170 0.88 -1.64 5.50
CA CYS A 170 0.05 -2.13 6.62
C CYS A 170 -1.31 -1.42 6.61
N ALA A 171 -2.39 -2.15 6.83
CA ALA A 171 -3.75 -1.62 6.92
C ALA A 171 -4.64 -2.59 7.71
N ASP A 172 -5.77 -2.09 8.23
CA ASP A 172 -6.75 -2.96 8.91
C ASP A 172 -7.53 -3.82 7.90
N ASP A 173 -7.55 -3.43 6.63
CA ASP A 173 -8.12 -4.16 5.50
C ASP A 173 -7.02 -4.65 4.55
N LEU A 174 -6.98 -5.97 4.31
CA LEU A 174 -5.99 -6.60 3.44
C LEU A 174 -6.08 -6.12 1.98
N GLN A 175 -7.29 -5.83 1.49
CA GLN A 175 -7.50 -5.35 0.12
C GLN A 175 -6.89 -3.95 -0.07
N VAL A 176 -6.92 -3.11 0.96
CA VAL A 176 -6.27 -1.78 0.97
C VAL A 176 -4.75 -1.93 0.94
N ALA A 177 -4.17 -2.82 1.76
CA ALA A 177 -2.73 -3.08 1.73
C ALA A 177 -2.25 -3.63 0.37
N PHE A 178 -2.99 -4.59 -0.19
CA PHE A 178 -2.72 -5.16 -1.51
C PHE A 178 -2.82 -4.11 -2.63
N HIS A 179 -3.87 -3.28 -2.61
CA HIS A 179 -4.08 -2.19 -3.56
C HIS A 179 -2.90 -1.23 -3.62
N ALA A 180 -2.38 -0.85 -2.44
CA ALA A 180 -1.25 0.05 -2.34
C ALA A 180 -0.02 -0.49 -3.06
N VAL A 181 0.39 -1.72 -2.75
CA VAL A 181 1.58 -2.32 -3.37
C VAL A 181 1.37 -2.57 -4.86
N ARG A 182 0.17 -3.02 -5.25
CA ARG A 182 -0.16 -3.23 -6.68
C ARG A 182 -0.04 -1.95 -7.50
N ASN A 183 -0.52 -0.81 -6.99
CA ASN A 183 -0.39 0.46 -7.68
C ASN A 183 1.06 0.95 -7.75
N LEU A 184 1.84 0.81 -6.67
CA LEU A 184 3.25 1.19 -6.67
C LEU A 184 4.04 0.34 -7.69
N VAL A 185 3.83 -0.97 -7.73
CA VAL A 185 4.43 -1.85 -8.74
C VAL A 185 3.99 -1.48 -10.16
N ARG A 186 2.72 -1.12 -10.36
CA ARG A 186 2.21 -0.64 -11.66
C ARG A 186 2.92 0.63 -12.12
N ILE A 187 3.12 1.60 -11.23
CA ILE A 187 3.86 2.85 -11.50
C ILE A 187 5.33 2.56 -11.80
N GLY A 188 5.91 1.57 -11.11
CA GLY A 188 7.31 1.16 -11.26
C GLY A 188 7.62 0.36 -12.54
N ARG A 189 6.62 -0.01 -13.34
CA ARG A 189 6.84 -0.81 -14.57
C ARG A 189 7.90 -0.19 -15.47
N GLY A 190 8.85 -1.03 -15.89
CA GLY A 190 10.01 -0.63 -16.70
C GLY A 190 11.19 -0.05 -15.91
N LYS A 191 11.01 0.25 -14.62
CA LYS A 191 12.06 0.75 -13.71
C LYS A 191 12.35 -0.24 -12.57
N THR A 192 11.34 -1.01 -12.14
CA THR A 192 11.44 -2.02 -11.09
C THR A 192 10.66 -3.28 -11.43
N ILE A 193 11.04 -4.41 -10.84
CA ILE A 193 10.31 -5.67 -10.85
C ILE A 193 10.16 -6.21 -9.42
N ILE A 194 9.12 -7.01 -9.17
CA ILE A 194 8.99 -7.73 -7.89
C ILE A 194 10.05 -8.83 -7.85
N HIS A 195 10.81 -8.86 -6.76
CA HIS A 195 11.74 -9.94 -6.43
C HIS A 195 11.02 -11.04 -5.64
N TRP A 196 10.36 -10.66 -4.54
CA TRP A 196 9.42 -11.48 -3.78
C TRP A 196 8.39 -10.58 -3.08
N ALA A 197 7.25 -11.15 -2.70
CA ALA A 197 6.18 -10.49 -1.95
C ALA A 197 5.42 -11.51 -1.10
#